data_AF-A0A535NQ92-F1
#
_entry.id   AF-A0A535NQ92-F1
#
_cell.length_a   1.000
_cell.length_b   1.000
_cell.length_c   1.000
_cell.angle_alpha   90.00
_cell.angle_beta   90.00
_cell.angle_gamma   90.00
#
_symmetry.space_group_name_H-M   'P 1'
#
loop_
_entity.id
_entity.type
_entity.pdbx_description
1 polymer ?
#
loop_
_entity_poly.entity_id
_entity_poly.type
_entity_poly.pdbx_seq_one_letter_code
_entity_poly.pdbx_strand_id
1 'polypeptide(L)'
;MPNALVIYMVAHQPRRVRLPAQLIARGTPPEKMDALIFDEQMDRRYFDKVAKYCYRPATELFQSLVEKGMKISLGFSVSLLQQMRRFSPDVLTGFQKLVSHENVELVAVEPYHSFIFYLDIAAFAERMAWGKRQLEETFQKRITITDTTEMFM
;
A
#
# COMPACT_ATOMS: atom_id res chain seq x y z
N MET A 1 -21.34 -4.00 -27.49
CA MET A 1 -20.03 -4.18 -26.84
C MET A 1 -20.24 -5.18 -25.73
N PRO A 2 -19.43 -6.24 -25.55
CA PRO A 2 -19.52 -6.98 -24.29
C PRO A 2 -19.20 -6.00 -23.16
N ASN A 3 -20.01 -6.01 -22.11
CA ASN A 3 -19.80 -5.13 -20.95
C ASN A 3 -18.40 -5.41 -20.38
N ALA A 4 -17.52 -4.42 -20.40
CA ALA A 4 -16.20 -4.54 -19.80
C ALA A 4 -16.33 -4.34 -18.29
N LEU A 5 -15.92 -5.34 -17.52
CA LEU A 5 -15.85 -5.30 -16.05
C LEU A 5 -14.38 -5.32 -15.62
N VAL A 6 -14.02 -4.39 -14.73
CA VAL A 6 -12.74 -4.38 -14.02
C VAL A 6 -13.03 -4.22 -12.54
N ILE A 7 -12.33 -5.00 -11.70
CA ILE A 7 -12.38 -4.82 -10.24
C ILE A 7 -11.14 -4.04 -9.81
N TYR A 8 -11.36 -2.89 -9.19
CA TYR A 8 -10.32 -2.10 -8.56
C TYR A 8 -10.27 -2.38 -7.06
N MET A 9 -9.08 -2.59 -6.52
CA MET A 9 -8.86 -2.83 -5.09
C MET A 9 -7.65 -2.05 -4.59
N VAL A 10 -7.74 -1.56 -3.36
CA VAL A 10 -6.63 -0.90 -2.66
C VAL A 10 -6.21 -1.72 -1.45
N ALA A 11 -4.94 -2.07 -1.41
CA ALA A 11 -4.31 -2.69 -0.26
C ALA A 11 -3.62 -1.59 0.59
N HIS A 12 -4.24 -1.27 1.73
CA HIS A 12 -3.72 -0.32 2.70
C HIS A 12 -3.64 -0.95 4.08
N GLN A 13 -2.56 -0.65 4.80
CA GLN A 13 -2.44 -0.98 6.20
C GLN A 13 -1.74 0.16 6.95
N PRO A 14 -2.40 0.80 7.92
CA PRO A 14 -1.78 1.86 8.71
C PRO A 14 -0.79 1.26 9.72
N ARG A 15 0.11 2.10 10.21
CA ARG A 15 0.90 1.79 11.40
C ARG A 15 0.11 2.11 12.67
N ARG A 16 0.33 1.35 13.72
CA ARG A 16 -0.35 1.41 15.01
C ARG A 16 0.40 2.37 15.90
N VAL A 17 -0.30 3.40 16.37
CA VAL A 17 0.25 4.36 17.31
C VAL A 17 0.46 3.67 18.65
N ARG A 18 1.58 3.97 19.30
CA ARG A 18 1.88 3.52 20.65
C ARG A 18 0.97 4.19 21.65
N LEU A 19 0.30 3.39 22.48
CA LEU A 19 -0.54 3.85 23.57
C LEU A 19 -0.08 3.23 24.90
N PRO A 20 0.02 4.03 25.99
CA PRO A 20 -0.17 5.49 26.01
C PRO A 20 0.92 6.24 25.22
N ALA A 21 0.60 7.45 24.75
CA ALA A 21 1.55 8.27 24.02
C ALA A 21 2.77 8.58 24.90
N GLN A 22 3.96 8.51 24.30
CA GLN A 22 5.22 8.81 24.98
C GLN A 22 5.67 10.23 24.63
N LEU A 23 6.24 10.94 25.61
CA LEU A 23 6.83 12.25 25.36
C LEU A 23 8.07 12.07 24.46
N ILE A 24 8.07 12.73 23.31
CA ILE A 24 9.24 12.78 22.43
C ILE A 24 10.09 13.98 22.84
N ALA A 25 11.33 13.71 23.26
CA ALA A 25 12.24 14.78 23.70
C ALA A 25 12.49 15.77 22.56
N ARG A 26 12.57 17.07 22.91
CA ARG A 26 12.89 18.12 21.94
C ARG A 26 14.28 17.84 21.34
N GLY A 27 14.38 17.93 20.02
CA GLY A 27 15.61 17.62 19.29
C GLY A 27 15.78 16.13 18.97
N THR A 28 14.79 15.27 19.27
CA THR A 28 14.79 13.90 18.74
C THR A 28 14.80 13.97 17.21
N PRO A 29 15.77 13.35 16.54
CA PRO A 29 15.85 13.44 15.10
C PRO A 29 14.75 12.57 14.45
N PRO A 30 14.21 12.95 13.27
CA PRO A 30 13.06 12.29 12.66
C PRO A 30 13.20 10.76 12.53
N GLU A 31 14.39 10.26 12.20
CA GLU A 31 14.66 8.82 12.05
C GLU A 31 14.50 8.01 13.35
N LYS A 32 14.55 8.66 14.52
CA LYS A 32 14.30 8.03 15.82
C LYS A 32 12.86 8.19 16.29
N MET A 33 12.08 9.11 15.70
CA MET A 33 10.72 9.38 16.14
C MET A 33 9.78 8.19 15.86
N ASP A 34 10.00 7.48 14.76
CA ASP A 34 9.19 6.31 14.37
C ASP A 34 9.06 5.25 15.47
N ALA A 35 10.16 4.93 16.15
CA ALA A 35 10.20 3.93 17.21
C ALA A 35 9.51 4.39 18.51
N LEU A 36 9.30 5.71 18.66
CA LEU A 36 8.62 6.33 19.80
C LEU A 36 7.12 6.53 19.52
N ILE A 37 6.75 6.79 18.26
CA ILE A 37 5.37 7.03 17.83
C ILE A 37 4.61 5.72 17.66
N PHE A 38 5.24 4.69 17.10
CA PHE A 38 4.54 3.48 16.68
C PHE A 38 4.81 2.27 17.58
N ASP A 39 3.80 1.41 17.67
CA ASP A 39 3.87 0.10 18.30
C ASP A 39 4.11 -0.97 17.23
N GLU A 40 5.37 -1.34 17.08
CA GLU A 40 5.79 -2.35 16.11
C GLU A 40 5.21 -3.75 16.42
N GLN A 41 5.01 -4.09 17.70
CA GLN A 41 4.45 -5.40 18.05
C GLN A 41 2.98 -5.47 17.62
N MET A 42 2.25 -4.37 17.81
CA MET A 42 0.88 -4.25 17.33
C MET A 42 0.82 -4.22 15.79
N ASP A 43 1.73 -3.50 15.13
CA ASP A 43 1.89 -3.52 13.67
C ASP A 43 2.04 -4.96 13.16
N ARG A 44 3.02 -5.68 13.72
CA ARG A 44 3.31 -7.07 13.36
C ARG A 44 2.11 -7.97 13.59
N ARG A 45 1.45 -7.87 14.75
CA ARG A 45 0.27 -8.68 15.09
C ARG A 45 -0.85 -8.51 14.08
N TYR A 46 -1.18 -7.27 13.70
CA TYR A 46 -2.23 -7.02 12.71
C TYR A 46 -1.79 -7.44 11.31
N PHE A 47 -0.54 -7.16 10.95
CA PHE A 47 0.01 -7.57 9.66
C PHE A 47 -0.08 -9.09 9.49
N ASP A 48 0.41 -9.88 10.45
CA ASP A 48 0.37 -11.34 10.38
C ASP A 48 -1.06 -11.87 10.25
N LYS A 49 -2.02 -11.27 10.97
CA LYS A 49 -3.44 -11.61 10.86
C LYS A 49 -3.95 -11.37 9.43
N VAL A 50 -3.75 -10.17 8.88
CA VAL A 50 -4.26 -9.83 7.55
C VAL A 50 -3.51 -10.60 6.46
N ALA A 51 -2.21 -10.83 6.62
CA ALA A 51 -1.42 -11.65 5.71
C ALA A 51 -1.95 -13.08 5.63
N LYS A 52 -2.27 -13.69 6.77
CA LYS A 52 -2.81 -15.06 6.84
C LYS A 52 -4.20 -15.17 6.21
N TYR A 53 -5.11 -14.25 6.53
CA TYR A 53 -6.52 -14.41 6.18
C TYR A 53 -6.95 -13.63 4.92
N CYS A 54 -6.13 -12.70 4.43
CA CYS A 54 -6.46 -11.85 3.29
C CYS A 54 -5.36 -11.88 2.23
N TYR A 55 -4.15 -11.38 2.49
CA TYR A 55 -3.18 -11.13 1.41
C TYR A 55 -2.77 -12.40 0.67
N ARG A 56 -2.40 -13.47 1.38
CA ARG A 56 -2.03 -14.75 0.76
C ARG A 56 -3.17 -15.38 -0.06
N PRO A 57 -4.35 -15.67 0.56
CA PRO A 57 -5.44 -16.28 -0.20
C PRO A 57 -5.93 -15.39 -1.34
N ALA A 58 -5.92 -14.06 -1.16
CA ALA A 58 -6.29 -13.13 -2.23
C ALA A 58 -5.30 -13.18 -3.40
N THR A 59 -3.98 -13.14 -3.14
CA THR A 59 -2.99 -13.21 -4.23
C THR A 59 -3.08 -14.52 -5.01
N GLU A 60 -3.27 -15.66 -4.34
CA GLU A 60 -3.45 -16.97 -4.99
C GLU A 60 -4.74 -17.02 -5.83
N LEU A 61 -5.85 -16.57 -5.25
CA LEU A 61 -7.14 -16.53 -5.94
C LEU A 61 -7.06 -15.61 -7.17
N PHE A 62 -6.61 -14.37 -7.00
CA PHE A 62 -6.55 -13.41 -8.10
C PHE A 62 -5.56 -13.86 -9.17
N GLN A 63 -4.43 -14.47 -8.81
CA GLN A 63 -3.54 -15.08 -9.80
C GLN A 63 -4.29 -16.07 -10.70
N SER A 64 -5.07 -16.98 -10.10
CA SER A 64 -5.84 -17.97 -10.86
C SER A 64 -6.94 -17.34 -11.74
N LEU A 65 -7.49 -16.19 -11.33
CA LEU A 65 -8.54 -15.49 -12.05
C LEU A 65 -7.96 -14.68 -13.22
N VAL A 66 -6.83 -14.00 -13.03
CA VAL A 66 -6.20 -13.21 -14.10
C VAL A 66 -5.61 -14.09 -15.20
N GLU A 67 -5.14 -15.29 -14.86
CA GLU A 67 -4.74 -16.34 -15.80
C GLU A 67 -5.93 -16.84 -16.65
N LYS A 68 -7.16 -16.75 -16.12
CA LYS A 68 -8.40 -17.07 -16.84
C LYS A 68 -8.99 -15.87 -17.59
N GLY A 69 -8.26 -14.76 -17.67
CA GLY A 69 -8.64 -13.57 -18.43
C GLY A 69 -9.38 -12.50 -17.63
N MET A 70 -9.53 -12.65 -16.31
CA MET A 70 -10.08 -11.57 -15.49
C MET A 70 -9.13 -10.37 -15.46
N LYS A 71 -9.66 -9.16 -15.58
CA LYS A 71 -8.89 -7.91 -15.46
C LYS A 71 -9.15 -7.26 -14.11
N ILE A 72 -8.07 -6.88 -13.43
CA ILE A 72 -8.13 -6.20 -12.14
C ILE A 72 -7.15 -5.03 -12.11
N SER A 73 -7.41 -4.09 -11.22
CA SER A 73 -6.49 -2.99 -10.91
C SER A 73 -6.17 -3.02 -9.42
N LEU A 74 -4.90 -2.82 -9.06
CA LEU A 74 -4.41 -2.88 -7.68
C LEU A 74 -3.69 -1.59 -7.30
N GLY A 75 -4.09 -0.99 -6.18
CA GLY A 75 -3.37 0.10 -5.52
C GLY A 75 -2.74 -0.35 -4.22
N PHE A 76 -1.59 0.23 -3.86
CA PHE A 76 -0.89 -0.08 -2.61
C PHE A 76 -0.38 1.19 -1.92
N SER A 77 -0.72 1.36 -0.64
CA SER A 77 -0.06 2.41 0.15
C SER A 77 1.41 2.06 0.41
N VAL A 78 2.29 3.06 0.43
CA VAL A 78 3.70 2.86 0.82
C VAL A 78 3.83 2.37 2.27
N SER A 79 2.91 2.75 3.16
CA SER A 79 2.81 2.17 4.50
C SER A 79 2.73 0.63 4.48
N LEU A 80 1.88 0.06 3.61
CA LEU A 80 1.79 -1.39 3.45
C LEU A 80 3.07 -1.96 2.85
N LEU A 81 3.66 -1.32 1.84
CA LEU A 81 4.93 -1.78 1.24
C LEU A 81 6.03 -1.93 2.29
N GLN A 82 6.19 -0.93 3.16
CA GLN A 82 7.17 -0.96 4.24
C GLN A 82 6.92 -2.12 5.20
N GLN A 83 5.66 -2.37 5.56
CA GLN A 83 5.30 -3.48 6.44
C GLN A 83 5.52 -4.84 5.78
N MET A 84 5.21 -5.01 4.48
CA MET A 84 5.48 -6.27 3.78
C MET A 84 6.99 -6.57 3.73
N ARG A 85 7.82 -5.58 3.37
CA ARG A 85 9.29 -5.72 3.36
C ARG A 85 9.85 -6.11 4.73
N ARG A 86 9.27 -5.58 5.80
CA ARG A 86 9.74 -5.79 7.18
C ARG A 86 9.25 -7.11 7.77
N PHE A 87 7.98 -7.45 7.59
CA PHE A 87 7.33 -8.50 8.36
C PHE A 87 7.10 -9.80 7.58
N SER A 88 6.88 -9.73 6.26
CA SER A 88 6.61 -10.92 5.43
C SER A 88 6.96 -10.66 3.97
N PRO A 89 8.26 -10.75 3.60
CA PRO A 89 8.72 -10.53 2.23
C PRO A 89 8.04 -11.43 1.19
N ASP A 90 7.57 -12.59 1.61
CA ASP A 90 6.87 -13.53 0.74
C ASP A 90 5.45 -13.08 0.36
N VAL A 91 4.78 -12.26 1.20
CA VAL A 91 3.54 -11.57 0.79
C VAL A 91 3.83 -10.56 -0.32
N LEU A 92 4.94 -9.82 -0.20
CA LEU A 92 5.38 -8.91 -1.26
C LEU A 92 5.68 -9.68 -2.55
N THR A 93 6.39 -10.80 -2.48
CA THR A 93 6.64 -11.67 -3.63
C THR A 93 5.34 -12.14 -4.30
N GLY A 94 4.32 -12.50 -3.50
CA GLY A 94 3.00 -12.87 -4.01
C GLY A 94 2.33 -11.74 -4.81
N PHE A 95 2.35 -10.52 -4.28
CA PHE A 95 1.85 -9.35 -5.01
C PHE A 95 2.70 -8.99 -6.23
N GLN A 96 4.03 -9.12 -6.17
CA GLN A 96 4.90 -8.89 -7.32
C GLN A 96 4.60 -9.86 -8.47
N LYS A 97 4.37 -11.15 -8.15
CA LYS A 97 3.94 -12.14 -9.13
C LYS A 97 2.58 -11.77 -9.74
N LEU A 98 1.62 -11.36 -8.92
CA LEU A 98 0.30 -10.96 -9.41
C LEU A 98 0.38 -9.73 -10.32
N VAL A 99 1.07 -8.67 -9.88
CA VAL A 99 1.19 -7.40 -10.62
C VAL A 99 1.98 -7.55 -11.92
N SER A 100 2.90 -8.52 -12.02
CA SER A 100 3.64 -8.76 -13.27
C SER A 100 2.75 -9.30 -14.41
N HIS A 101 1.57 -9.83 -14.08
CA HIS A 101 0.62 -10.32 -15.08
C HIS A 101 0.04 -9.18 -15.93
N GLU A 102 -0.18 -9.42 -17.23
CA GLU A 102 -0.65 -8.40 -18.18
C GLU A 102 -2.07 -7.89 -17.88
N ASN A 103 -2.93 -8.76 -17.35
CA ASN A 103 -4.30 -8.43 -16.94
C ASN A 103 -4.42 -7.69 -15.58
N VAL A 104 -3.30 -7.32 -14.96
CA VAL A 104 -3.28 -6.56 -13.69
C VAL A 104 -2.74 -5.16 -13.93
N GLU A 105 -3.53 -4.12 -13.71
CA GLU A 105 -3.03 -2.74 -13.75
C GLU A 105 -2.59 -2.29 -12.36
N LEU A 106 -1.46 -1.58 -12.29
CA LEU A 106 -0.99 -0.96 -11.06
C LEU A 106 -1.46 0.50 -11.00
N VAL A 107 -2.11 0.87 -9.90
CA VAL A 107 -2.66 2.21 -9.66
C VAL A 107 -1.87 2.86 -8.53
N ALA A 108 -1.40 4.09 -8.75
CA ALA A 108 -0.79 4.87 -7.67
C ALA A 108 -1.89 5.37 -6.72
N VAL A 109 -1.62 5.35 -5.43
CA VAL A 109 -2.54 5.83 -4.38
C VAL A 109 -1.77 6.73 -3.42
N GLU A 110 -2.47 7.46 -2.56
CA GLU A 110 -1.80 8.28 -1.55
C GLU A 110 -0.90 7.41 -0.64
N PRO A 111 0.39 7.76 -0.49
CA PRO A 111 1.38 6.84 0.08
C PRO A 111 1.11 6.37 1.52
N TYR A 112 0.44 7.18 2.33
CA TYR A 112 0.14 6.90 3.74
C TYR A 112 -1.35 6.96 4.05
N HIS A 113 -2.20 6.97 3.02
CA HIS A 113 -3.64 7.12 3.12
C HIS A 113 -4.05 8.39 3.91
N SER A 114 -3.31 9.47 3.68
CA SER A 114 -3.46 10.75 4.36
C SER A 114 -4.43 11.69 3.63
N PHE A 115 -4.90 12.70 4.35
CA PHE A 115 -5.76 13.77 3.84
C PHE A 115 -4.99 15.07 3.58
N ILE A 116 -3.68 14.98 3.29
CA ILE A 116 -2.80 16.14 3.16
C ILE A 116 -3.26 17.14 2.08
N PHE A 117 -4.02 16.70 1.07
CA PHE A 117 -4.59 17.58 0.05
C PHE A 117 -5.53 18.67 0.60
N TYR A 118 -6.14 18.47 1.77
CA TYR A 118 -6.92 19.52 2.44
C TYR A 118 -6.08 20.61 3.09
N LEU A 119 -4.82 20.29 3.42
CA LEU A 119 -3.92 21.19 4.15
C LEU A 119 -2.92 21.84 3.20
N ASP A 120 -2.37 21.06 2.27
CA ASP A 120 -1.32 21.47 1.35
C ASP A 120 -1.39 20.61 0.08
N ILE A 121 -1.96 21.20 -0.97
CA ILE A 121 -2.11 20.54 -2.29
C ILE A 121 -0.77 20.36 -3.02
N ALA A 122 0.21 21.23 -2.76
CA ALA A 122 1.53 21.12 -3.37
C ALA A 122 2.29 19.94 -2.74
N ALA A 123 2.27 19.85 -1.40
CA ALA A 123 2.81 18.69 -0.69
C ALA A 123 2.09 17.41 -1.13
N PHE A 124 0.77 17.42 -1.28
CA PHE A 124 0.03 16.27 -1.82
C PHE A 124 0.60 15.80 -3.16
N ALA A 125 0.77 16.70 -4.14
CA ALA A 125 1.31 16.35 -5.45
C ALA A 125 2.73 15.75 -5.36
N GLU A 126 3.59 16.30 -4.51
CA GLU A 126 4.95 15.77 -4.26
C GLU A 126 4.90 14.36 -3.64
N ARG A 127 4.02 14.15 -2.66
CA ARG A 127 3.83 12.85 -2.00
C ARG A 127 3.28 11.81 -2.96
N MET A 128 2.30 12.16 -3.81
CA MET A 128 1.78 11.28 -4.86
C MET A 128 2.87 10.87 -5.84
N ALA A 129 3.67 11.83 -6.32
CA ALA A 129 4.78 11.56 -7.22
C ALA A 129 5.84 10.64 -6.57
N TRP A 130 6.14 10.85 -5.29
CA TRP A 130 7.03 9.97 -4.53
C TRP A 130 6.46 8.56 -4.36
N GLY A 131 5.19 8.42 -3.98
CA GLY A 131 4.52 7.13 -3.83
C GLY A 131 4.49 6.33 -5.12
N LYS A 132 4.16 6.99 -6.24
CA LYS A 132 4.22 6.40 -7.59
C LYS A 132 5.59 5.79 -7.86
N ARG A 133 6.68 6.54 -7.62
CA ARG A 133 8.05 6.02 -7.82
C ARG A 133 8.33 4.79 -6.96
N GLN A 134 7.94 4.81 -5.69
CA GLN A 134 8.12 3.65 -4.79
C GLN A 134 7.39 2.39 -5.31
N LEU A 135 6.19 2.55 -5.86
CA LEU A 135 5.44 1.44 -6.45
C LEU A 135 6.07 0.95 -7.75
N GLU A 136 6.43 1.85 -8.66
CA GLU A 136 7.08 1.49 -9.94
C GLU A 136 8.41 0.75 -9.69
N GLU A 137 9.22 1.21 -8.73
CA GLU A 137 10.45 0.53 -8.30
C GLU A 137 10.18 -0.85 -7.67
N THR A 138 9.12 -0.97 -6.87
CA THR A 138 8.81 -2.23 -6.17
C THR A 138 8.26 -3.31 -7.10
N PHE A 139 7.40 -2.91 -8.03
CA PHE A 139 6.65 -3.81 -8.89
C PHE A 139 7.20 -3.89 -10.31
N GLN A 140 8.21 -3.07 -10.65
CA GLN A 140 8.84 -3.02 -11.98
C GLN A 140 7.81 -2.81 -13.10
N LYS A 141 6.77 -2.02 -12.82
CA LYS A 141 5.64 -1.76 -13.72
C LYS A 141 5.29 -0.28 -13.71
N ARG A 142 5.23 0.33 -14.89
CA ARG A 142 4.89 1.75 -15.07
C ARG A 142 3.43 1.99 -14.69
N ILE A 143 3.19 3.08 -13.97
CA ILE A 143 1.86 3.53 -13.55
C ILE A 143 1.42 4.71 -14.41
N THR A 144 0.19 4.67 -14.91
CA THR A 144 -0.45 5.73 -15.69
C THR A 144 -1.69 6.33 -15.02
N ILE A 145 -2.28 5.63 -14.05
CA ILE A 145 -3.50 6.03 -13.33
C ILE A 145 -3.18 6.20 -11.86
N THR A 146 -3.86 7.16 -11.24
CA THR A 146 -3.75 7.46 -9.81
C THR A 146 -5.14 7.60 -9.21
N ASP A 147 -5.30 7.09 -8.00
CA ASP A 147 -6.47 7.31 -7.16
C ASP A 147 -6.10 8.23 -5.98
N THR A 148 -7.10 8.94 -5.47
CA THR A 148 -6.99 9.86 -4.35
C THR A 148 -7.53 9.19 -3.08
N THR A 149 -7.12 9.69 -1.91
CA THR A 149 -7.53 9.08 -0.63
C THR A 149 -9.05 9.03 -0.53
N GLU A 150 -9.61 7.83 -0.31
CA GLU A 150 -11.06 7.58 -0.26
C GLU A 150 -11.83 8.08 -1.49
N MET A 151 -11.19 8.14 -2.66
CA MET A 151 -11.78 8.62 -3.92
C MET A 151 -12.39 10.03 -3.81
N PHE A 152 -11.81 10.89 -2.97
CA PHE A 152 -12.40 12.19 -2.63
C PHE A 152 -12.29 13.23 -3.77
N MET A 153 -11.31 13.08 -4.66
CA MET A 153 -11.01 14.00 -5.77
C MET A 153 -11.01 13.29 -7.11
#